data_AF-A0A382HD34-F1
#
_entry.id   AF-A0A382HD34-F1
#
_cell.length_a   1.000
_cell.length_b   1.000
_cell.length_c   1.000
_cell.angle_alpha   90.00
_cell.angle_beta   90.00
_cell.angle_gamma   90.00
#
_symmetry.space_group_name_H-M   'P 1'
#
loop_
_entity.id
_entity.type
_entity.pdbx_description
1 polymer ?
#
loop_
_entity_poly.entity_id
_entity_poly.type
_entity_poly.pdbx_seq_one_letter_code
_entity_poly.pdbx_strand_id
1 'polypeptide(L)'
;VRGKSPKLPWAVRVTNASKTSLMAPGEKTTSRTSSSSSKGISGALQLGGAHLHSATAGSPDERLLIVYDRNEPENLETLVNLLQTHIDVPAQQIVIEALVIEVNSMILNDLGFEWRSSNRGASGSFERGSSGKRSGSFILSPNAFTDFNAFRGAIEALQERGDAEILSSPSVLVLNDRQARIQVGRQIPVSRTTTPAAGVALKGVEYFPIGIVLNLRPRMNRERSEVTMQIETIISSISPESAAKLEANSGDITFSPIVDNRQVETYVRVADGTPFIIGGLLSTVDQQARISLPLFSSIPLIGRLFTRDRVEHERREVIVVLTPHIVPVEARSFSYLIPKDSEIFNRFDYTLFRNAYRVRDDEVWDLKFIQESPVLRGIVTRIRDHAEDDVTMRRQEPFASFLAGNIPGEDVLVRTMLKDIVGNLEYGEKVDIGKVFFFENADNNNLVDRMLGGALGEVLETGGRGLVLTY
;
A
#
# COMPACT_ATOMS: atom_id res chain seq x y z
N VAL A 1 -14.85 -55.38 -41.49
CA VAL A 1 -15.30 -54.46 -40.42
C VAL A 1 -14.17 -53.52 -39.96
N ARG A 2 -13.15 -53.25 -40.80
CA ARG A 2 -12.09 -52.26 -40.54
C ARG A 2 -12.19 -51.17 -41.59
N GLY A 3 -12.21 -49.90 -41.20
CA GLY A 3 -11.88 -48.80 -42.12
C GLY A 3 -12.85 -47.62 -42.24
N LYS A 4 -13.91 -47.49 -41.43
CA LYS A 4 -14.63 -46.21 -41.35
C LYS A 4 -14.03 -45.36 -40.25
N SER A 5 -13.26 -44.34 -40.62
CA SER A 5 -12.93 -43.23 -39.73
C SER A 5 -14.24 -42.64 -39.19
N PRO A 6 -14.40 -42.45 -37.87
CA PRO A 6 -15.62 -41.87 -37.31
C PRO A 6 -15.86 -40.50 -37.94
N LYS A 7 -17.01 -40.33 -38.60
CA LYS A 7 -17.42 -39.02 -39.11
C LYS A 7 -17.84 -38.18 -37.91
N LEU A 8 -16.93 -37.32 -37.44
CA LEU A 8 -17.24 -36.38 -36.37
C LEU A 8 -18.41 -35.48 -36.79
N PRO A 9 -19.35 -35.16 -35.87
CA PRO A 9 -20.44 -34.23 -36.13
C PRO A 9 -19.87 -32.85 -36.48
N TRP A 10 -20.57 -32.12 -37.35
CA TRP A 10 -20.15 -30.77 -37.72
C TRP A 10 -20.51 -29.80 -36.62
N ALA A 11 -19.48 -29.22 -35.98
CA ALA A 11 -19.64 -28.10 -35.06
C ALA A 11 -19.55 -26.80 -35.84
N VAL A 12 -20.67 -26.09 -35.99
CA VAL A 12 -20.69 -24.77 -36.60
C VAL A 12 -20.54 -23.74 -35.49
N ARG A 13 -19.40 -23.05 -35.47
CA ARG A 13 -19.20 -21.89 -34.59
C ARG A 13 -20.10 -20.77 -35.08
N VAL A 14 -21.18 -20.49 -34.36
CA VAL A 14 -22.05 -19.35 -34.65
C VAL A 14 -21.40 -18.14 -33.98
N THR A 15 -20.51 -17.45 -34.70
CA THR A 15 -19.95 -16.19 -34.19
C THR A 15 -21.05 -15.14 -34.17
N ASN A 16 -21.40 -14.63 -32.99
CA ASN A 16 -22.11 -13.37 -32.91
C ASN A 16 -21.19 -12.30 -33.50
N ALA A 17 -21.65 -11.58 -34.53
CA ALA A 17 -20.87 -10.62 -35.30
C ALA A 17 -20.44 -9.37 -34.52
N SER A 18 -20.76 -9.28 -33.22
CA SER A 18 -20.37 -8.17 -32.36
C SER A 18 -19.23 -8.59 -31.42
N LYS A 19 -18.05 -8.01 -31.69
CA LYS A 19 -16.85 -7.99 -30.82
C LYS A 19 -15.93 -9.22 -30.91
N THR A 20 -15.10 -9.24 -31.95
CA THR A 20 -13.88 -10.06 -32.01
C THR A 20 -12.67 -9.16 -32.31
N SER A 21 -12.25 -8.29 -31.39
CA SER A 21 -10.89 -7.74 -31.42
C SER A 21 -10.56 -7.01 -30.12
N LEU A 22 -9.45 -7.39 -29.50
CA LEU A 22 -8.79 -6.65 -28.41
C LEU A 22 -7.89 -5.51 -28.93
N MET A 23 -7.88 -5.26 -30.25
CA MET A 23 -6.99 -4.28 -30.90
C MET A 23 -7.74 -3.24 -31.76
N ALA A 24 -9.07 -3.22 -31.74
CA ALA A 24 -9.85 -2.17 -32.41
C ALA A 24 -10.62 -1.36 -31.36
N PRO A 25 -10.53 0.00 -31.33
CA PRO A 25 -11.46 0.79 -30.56
C PRO A 25 -12.86 0.48 -31.08
N GLY A 26 -13.75 0.04 -30.19
CA GLY A 26 -15.09 -0.41 -30.54
C GLY A 26 -15.78 0.59 -31.47
N GLU A 27 -16.14 0.13 -32.66
CA GLU A 27 -16.94 0.90 -33.61
C GLU A 27 -18.25 1.27 -32.91
N LYS A 28 -18.51 2.58 -32.76
CA LYS A 28 -19.74 3.10 -32.17
C LYS A 28 -20.90 2.70 -33.07
N THR A 29 -21.58 1.61 -32.75
CA THR A 29 -22.91 1.32 -33.28
C THR A 29 -23.83 2.47 -32.89
N THR A 30 -24.15 3.31 -33.87
CA THR A 30 -25.20 4.33 -33.77
C THR A 30 -26.55 3.63 -33.66
N SER A 31 -26.92 3.19 -32.45
CA SER A 31 -28.33 2.96 -32.14
C SER A 31 -29.01 4.33 -32.13
N ARG A 32 -29.93 4.53 -33.08
CA ARG A 32 -30.83 5.68 -33.12
C ARG A 32 -31.73 5.66 -31.88
N THR A 33 -31.24 6.26 -30.80
CA THR A 33 -32.05 6.70 -29.68
C THR A 33 -31.83 8.19 -29.55
N SER A 34 -32.88 8.94 -29.87
CA SER A 34 -32.94 10.40 -29.76
C SER A 34 -32.69 10.84 -28.32
N SER A 35 -31.47 11.27 -28.03
CA SER A 35 -31.20 12.22 -26.95
C SER A 35 -29.99 13.06 -27.36
N SER A 36 -30.21 14.37 -27.33
CA SER A 36 -29.25 15.42 -27.63
C SER A 36 -28.17 15.48 -26.55
N SER A 37 -26.89 15.38 -26.92
CA SER A 37 -25.83 16.31 -26.46
C SER A 37 -24.40 15.85 -26.83
N SER A 38 -23.63 16.83 -27.31
CA SER A 38 -22.16 16.95 -27.35
C SER A 38 -21.30 15.84 -27.99
N LYS A 39 -20.87 16.11 -29.24
CA LYS A 39 -19.59 15.64 -29.78
C LYS A 39 -18.45 16.28 -28.97
N GLY A 40 -17.89 15.54 -28.01
CA GLY A 40 -16.63 15.89 -27.36
C GLY A 40 -15.43 15.41 -28.17
N ILE A 41 -14.52 16.34 -28.48
CA ILE A 41 -13.21 16.08 -29.10
C ILE A 41 -12.33 15.40 -28.04
N SER A 42 -12.06 14.11 -28.22
CA SER A 42 -11.23 13.27 -27.36
C SER A 42 -9.76 13.36 -27.79
N GLY A 43 -9.03 14.29 -27.17
CA GLY A 43 -7.58 14.43 -27.29
C GLY A 43 -6.84 14.36 -25.94
N ALA A 44 -7.54 14.03 -24.84
CA ALA A 44 -6.89 13.68 -23.58
C ALA A 44 -6.55 12.19 -23.61
N LEU A 45 -5.28 11.85 -23.42
CA LEU A 45 -4.86 10.50 -23.06
C LEU A 45 -5.67 10.08 -21.83
N GLN A 46 -6.64 9.20 -22.03
CA GLN A 46 -7.48 8.67 -20.98
C GLN A 46 -6.61 7.73 -20.14
N LEU A 47 -6.00 8.27 -19.08
CA LEU A 47 -5.22 7.55 -18.07
C LEU A 47 -6.06 6.50 -17.29
N GLY A 48 -7.36 6.42 -17.56
CA GLY A 48 -8.24 5.39 -17.05
C GLY A 48 -8.48 4.31 -18.11
N GLY A 49 -7.90 3.13 -17.90
CA GLY A 49 -8.30 1.93 -18.64
C GLY A 49 -9.82 1.71 -18.64
N ALA A 50 -10.32 1.01 -19.66
CA ALA A 50 -11.74 0.91 -20.00
C ALA A 50 -12.65 0.56 -18.80
N HIS A 51 -13.70 1.36 -18.60
CA HIS A 51 -14.73 1.12 -17.60
C HIS A 51 -15.56 -0.17 -17.90
N LEU A 52 -15.91 -0.89 -16.84
CA LEU A 52 -16.61 -2.20 -16.86
C LEU A 52 -17.96 -2.20 -17.59
N HIS A 53 -18.58 -1.05 -17.86
CA HIS A 53 -19.84 -0.97 -18.61
C HIS A 53 -19.72 -1.43 -20.08
N SER A 54 -18.52 -1.72 -20.59
CA SER A 54 -18.33 -2.33 -21.92
C SER A 54 -17.52 -3.64 -21.92
N ALA A 55 -16.81 -3.96 -20.82
CA ALA A 55 -15.75 -4.98 -20.83
C ALA A 55 -16.04 -6.28 -20.05
N THR A 56 -17.00 -6.31 -19.10
CA THR A 56 -17.37 -7.60 -18.45
C THR A 56 -18.28 -8.46 -19.33
N ALA A 57 -18.93 -7.87 -20.34
CA ALA A 57 -19.66 -8.59 -21.39
C ALA A 57 -18.72 -9.06 -22.54
N GLY A 58 -17.47 -9.36 -22.22
CA GLY A 58 -16.37 -9.55 -23.18
C GLY A 58 -16.16 -10.99 -23.68
N SER A 59 -17.04 -11.94 -23.36
CA SER A 59 -17.20 -13.11 -24.23
C SER A 59 -18.59 -13.03 -24.84
N PRO A 60 -18.74 -12.94 -26.18
CA PRO A 60 -20.04 -13.20 -26.79
C PRO A 60 -20.56 -14.54 -26.27
N ASP A 61 -21.88 -14.68 -26.07
CA ASP A 61 -22.49 -15.99 -25.86
C ASP A 61 -22.09 -16.87 -27.06
N GLU A 62 -21.08 -17.73 -26.85
CA GLU A 62 -20.63 -18.66 -27.87
C GLU A 62 -21.64 -19.80 -27.91
N ARG A 63 -22.59 -19.69 -28.84
CA ARG A 63 -23.56 -20.76 -29.09
C ARG A 63 -22.95 -21.72 -30.10
N LEU A 64 -22.81 -22.98 -29.70
CA LEU A 64 -22.37 -24.05 -30.58
C LEU A 64 -23.59 -24.71 -31.21
N LEU A 65 -23.72 -24.66 -32.54
CA LEU A 65 -24.73 -25.45 -33.25
C LEU A 65 -24.10 -26.79 -33.62
N ILE A 66 -24.66 -27.86 -33.06
CA ILE A 66 -24.22 -29.23 -33.35
C ILE A 66 -25.15 -29.81 -34.41
N VAL A 67 -24.58 -30.15 -35.57
CA VAL A 67 -25.28 -30.90 -36.62
C VAL A 67 -24.77 -32.33 -36.59
N TYR A 68 -25.67 -33.28 -36.37
CA TYR A 68 -25.35 -34.71 -36.31
C TYR A 68 -26.27 -35.50 -37.24
N ASP A 69 -25.78 -36.65 -37.73
CA ASP A 69 -26.61 -37.58 -38.50
C ASP A 69 -27.48 -38.39 -37.54
N ARG A 70 -28.80 -38.38 -37.76
CA ARG A 70 -29.77 -39.12 -36.94
C ARG A 70 -29.54 -40.62 -36.97
N ASN A 71 -28.86 -41.13 -38.01
CA ASN A 71 -28.59 -42.56 -38.18
C ASN A 71 -27.32 -43.04 -37.43
N GLU A 72 -26.49 -42.13 -36.90
CA GLU A 72 -25.24 -42.45 -36.18
C GLU A 72 -25.17 -41.70 -34.82
N PRO A 73 -26.01 -42.07 -33.82
CA PRO A 73 -26.11 -41.35 -32.53
C PRO A 73 -24.84 -41.46 -31.66
N GLU A 74 -24.03 -42.51 -31.82
CA GLU A 74 -22.80 -42.75 -31.04
C GLU A 74 -21.80 -41.58 -31.12
N ASN A 75 -21.75 -40.91 -32.27
CA ASN A 75 -20.87 -39.75 -32.50
C ASN A 75 -21.34 -38.52 -31.70
N LEU A 76 -22.66 -38.34 -31.54
CA LEU A 76 -23.23 -37.28 -30.73
C LEU A 76 -22.97 -37.55 -29.24
N GLU A 77 -23.17 -38.79 -28.78
CA GLU A 77 -22.92 -39.16 -27.39
C GLU A 77 -21.45 -38.95 -27.01
N THR A 78 -20.53 -39.32 -27.89
CA THR A 78 -19.09 -39.07 -27.69
C THR A 78 -18.78 -37.57 -27.56
N LEU A 79 -19.39 -36.74 -28.41
CA LEU A 79 -19.23 -35.28 -28.35
C LEU A 79 -19.83 -34.71 -27.05
N VAL A 80 -21.07 -35.08 -26.70
CA VAL A 80 -21.74 -34.60 -25.49
C VAL A 80 -20.95 -34.99 -24.24
N ASN A 81 -20.47 -36.23 -24.17
CA ASN A 81 -19.61 -36.68 -23.07
C ASN A 81 -18.30 -35.87 -23.00
N LEU A 82 -17.67 -35.57 -24.15
CA LEU A 82 -16.49 -34.71 -24.19
C LEU A 82 -16.81 -33.30 -23.67
N LEU A 83 -17.91 -32.70 -24.13
CA LEU A 83 -18.35 -31.37 -23.69
C LEU A 83 -18.57 -31.34 -22.18
N GLN A 84 -19.34 -32.28 -21.63
CA GLN A 84 -19.66 -32.33 -20.21
C GLN A 84 -18.45 -32.65 -19.34
N THR A 85 -17.51 -33.47 -19.81
CA THR A 85 -16.38 -33.93 -18.99
C THR A 85 -15.20 -32.95 -19.03
N HIS A 86 -14.95 -32.29 -20.17
CA HIS A 86 -13.73 -31.50 -20.39
C HIS A 86 -13.96 -30.01 -20.63
N ILE A 87 -15.14 -29.60 -21.11
CA ILE A 87 -15.40 -28.20 -21.50
C ILE A 87 -16.31 -27.50 -20.47
N ASP A 88 -17.43 -28.11 -20.14
CA ASP A 88 -18.44 -27.58 -19.20
C ASP A 88 -18.12 -27.95 -17.75
N VAL A 89 -16.89 -27.62 -17.34
CA VAL A 89 -16.41 -27.79 -15.97
C VAL A 89 -16.44 -26.45 -15.24
N PRO A 90 -16.67 -26.42 -13.91
CA PRO A 90 -16.68 -25.18 -13.15
C PRO A 90 -15.35 -24.44 -13.31
N ALA A 91 -15.44 -23.16 -13.69
CA ALA A 91 -14.27 -22.32 -13.88
C ALA A 91 -13.56 -22.09 -12.54
N GLN A 92 -12.26 -22.31 -12.53
CA GLN A 92 -11.43 -22.10 -11.35
C GLN A 92 -11.27 -20.61 -11.05
N GLN A 93 -11.16 -20.31 -9.76
CA GLN A 93 -10.98 -18.96 -9.26
C GLN A 93 -9.54 -18.78 -8.78
N ILE A 94 -9.03 -17.55 -8.93
CA ILE A 94 -7.70 -17.13 -8.53
C ILE A 94 -7.89 -15.84 -7.74
N VAL A 95 -7.40 -15.81 -6.51
CA VAL A 95 -7.27 -14.59 -5.72
C VAL A 95 -5.92 -13.99 -6.06
N ILE A 96 -5.87 -12.68 -6.28
CA ILE A 96 -4.62 -11.96 -6.46
C ILE A 96 -4.57 -10.87 -5.41
N GLU A 97 -3.50 -10.90 -4.63
CA GLU A 97 -3.15 -9.89 -3.66
C GLU A 97 -2.06 -9.00 -4.24
N ALA A 98 -2.18 -7.70 -4.03
CA ALA A 98 -1.16 -6.73 -4.39
C ALA A 98 -0.71 -6.00 -3.14
N LEU A 99 0.59 -5.70 -3.06
CA LEU A 99 1.18 -4.82 -2.06
C LEU A 99 1.91 -3.70 -2.80
N VAL A 100 1.46 -2.47 -2.60
CA VAL A 100 2.10 -1.26 -3.11
C VAL A 100 2.72 -0.52 -1.95
N ILE A 101 4.03 -0.32 -2.02
CA ILE A 101 4.83 0.42 -1.05
C ILE A 101 5.38 1.65 -1.78
N GLU A 102 5.05 2.84 -1.31
CA GLU A 102 5.66 4.08 -1.75
C GLU A 102 6.44 4.71 -0.59
N VAL A 103 7.74 4.91 -0.79
CA VAL A 103 8.63 5.56 0.16
C VAL A 103 9.10 6.87 -0.44
N ASN A 104 8.88 7.97 0.28
CA ASN A 104 9.39 9.29 -0.07
C ASN A 104 10.29 9.78 1.06
N SER A 105 11.55 10.10 0.73
CA SER A 105 12.54 10.67 1.63
C SER A 105 13.04 11.98 1.04
N MET A 106 12.92 13.06 1.79
CA MET A 106 13.42 14.38 1.46
C MET A 106 14.40 14.85 2.54
N ILE A 107 15.59 15.26 2.13
CA ILE A 107 16.60 15.88 2.99
C ILE A 107 16.95 17.22 2.39
N LEU A 108 16.71 18.29 3.14
CA LEU A 108 17.04 19.65 2.76
C LEU A 108 18.02 20.24 3.79
N ASN A 109 19.17 20.69 3.29
CA ASN A 109 20.13 21.49 4.04
C ASN A 109 20.22 22.87 3.38
N ASP A 110 19.86 23.93 4.09
CA ASP A 110 19.99 25.32 3.64
C ASP A 110 20.79 26.08 4.69
N LEU A 111 22.03 26.44 4.34
CA LEU A 111 22.94 27.17 5.21
C LEU A 111 23.47 28.40 4.49
N GLY A 112 23.28 29.57 5.08
CA GLY A 112 23.86 30.80 4.54
C GLY A 112 23.68 32.01 5.42
N PHE A 113 24.18 33.12 4.89
CA PHE A 113 24.13 34.43 5.54
C PHE A 113 23.41 35.41 4.61
N GLU A 114 22.42 36.11 5.16
CA GLU A 114 21.73 37.20 4.47
C GLU A 114 22.31 38.55 4.91
N TRP A 115 22.53 39.44 3.95
CA TRP A 115 23.15 40.75 4.19
C TRP A 115 22.27 41.88 3.65
N ARG A 116 21.82 42.76 4.55
CA ARG A 116 20.99 43.91 4.18
C ARG A 116 21.58 45.19 4.76
N SER A 117 21.97 46.15 3.90
CA SER A 117 22.26 47.52 4.32
C SER A 117 21.03 48.39 4.14
N SER A 118 20.70 49.20 5.16
CA SER A 118 19.51 50.08 5.12
C SER A 118 19.70 51.33 4.26
N ASN A 119 20.96 51.73 3.98
CA ASN A 119 21.25 52.78 3.02
C ASN A 119 21.33 52.17 1.61
N ARG A 120 20.86 52.91 0.59
CA ARG A 120 20.74 52.53 -0.84
C ARG A 120 22.08 52.19 -1.54
N GLY A 121 23.10 51.83 -0.78
CA GLY A 121 24.47 51.61 -1.19
C GLY A 121 24.84 50.13 -1.40
N ALA A 122 24.43 49.20 -0.53
CA ALA A 122 24.70 47.77 -0.75
C ALA A 122 23.56 46.88 -0.24
N SER A 123 22.92 46.13 -1.12
CA SER A 123 21.91 45.14 -0.73
C SER A 123 22.15 43.84 -1.46
N GLY A 124 22.24 42.74 -0.71
CA GLY A 124 22.17 41.38 -1.24
C GLY A 124 20.86 40.75 -0.77
N SER A 125 19.87 40.66 -1.65
CA SER A 125 18.65 39.92 -1.32
C SER A 125 18.64 38.55 -2.00
N PHE A 126 18.23 37.55 -1.23
CA PHE A 126 18.06 36.18 -1.69
C PHE A 126 16.57 35.88 -1.71
N GLU A 127 15.89 36.26 -2.80
CA GLU A 127 14.44 36.09 -2.90
C GLU A 127 14.08 34.84 -3.71
N ARG A 128 13.04 34.15 -3.24
CA ARG A 128 12.39 33.05 -3.95
C ARG A 128 11.45 33.65 -5.00
N GLY A 129 11.82 33.54 -6.28
CA GLY A 129 10.93 33.90 -7.37
C GLY A 129 9.69 33.00 -7.42
N SER A 130 8.59 33.51 -7.99
CA SER A 130 7.31 32.79 -8.08
C SER A 130 7.36 31.49 -8.91
N SER A 131 8.42 31.29 -9.71
CA SER A 131 8.67 30.10 -10.52
C SER A 131 9.48 29.02 -9.79
N GLY A 132 9.78 29.18 -8.50
CA GLY A 132 10.63 28.25 -7.74
C GLY A 132 12.13 28.41 -8.03
N LYS A 133 12.51 29.08 -9.13
CA LYS A 133 13.90 29.49 -9.39
C LYS A 133 14.27 30.62 -8.43
N ARG A 134 15.31 30.38 -7.62
CA ARG A 134 15.88 31.37 -6.71
C ARG A 134 16.97 32.16 -7.41
N SER A 135 16.88 33.49 -7.37
CA SER A 135 17.86 34.42 -7.95
C SER A 135 18.39 35.34 -6.86
N GLY A 136 19.70 35.40 -6.71
CA GLY A 136 20.35 36.39 -5.85
C GLY A 136 20.54 37.70 -6.61
N SER A 137 20.11 38.82 -6.04
CA SER A 137 20.42 40.15 -6.56
C SER A 137 21.43 40.82 -5.64
N PHE A 138 22.56 41.23 -6.21
CA PHE A 138 23.57 42.00 -5.51
C PHE A 138 23.64 43.39 -6.13
N ILE A 139 23.24 44.39 -5.36
CA ILE A 139 23.35 45.79 -5.74
C ILE A 139 24.51 46.36 -4.94
N LEU A 140 25.57 46.79 -5.63
CA LEU A 140 26.72 47.49 -5.05
C LEU A 140 26.79 48.88 -5.68
N SER A 141 26.63 49.91 -4.86
CA SER A 141 26.80 51.31 -5.21
C SER A 141 28.07 51.85 -4.54
N PRO A 142 28.81 52.79 -5.17
CA PRO A 142 30.07 53.33 -4.65
C PRO A 142 29.99 53.89 -3.22
N ASN A 143 28.80 54.28 -2.76
CA ASN A 143 28.55 54.81 -1.41
C ASN A 143 28.08 53.73 -0.41
N ALA A 144 28.26 52.44 -0.74
CA ALA A 144 27.86 51.28 0.06
C ALA A 144 28.47 51.20 1.46
N PHE A 145 29.73 51.60 1.59
CA PHE A 145 30.57 51.30 2.75
C PHE A 145 30.83 52.53 3.63
N THR A 146 30.09 53.62 3.42
CA THR A 146 30.28 54.86 4.17
C THR A 146 29.67 54.83 5.57
N ASP A 147 28.79 53.87 5.87
CA ASP A 147 28.14 53.73 7.17
C ASP A 147 28.02 52.24 7.58
N PHE A 148 28.97 51.76 8.40
CA PHE A 148 29.01 50.39 8.90
C PHE A 148 27.91 50.09 9.94
N ASN A 149 27.34 51.12 10.58
CA ASN A 149 26.30 50.96 11.60
C ASN A 149 24.94 50.52 11.02
N ALA A 150 24.78 50.62 9.70
CA ALA A 150 23.57 50.25 8.96
C ALA A 150 23.59 48.80 8.41
N PHE A 151 24.66 48.05 8.65
CA PHE A 151 24.83 46.69 8.16
C PHE A 151 24.14 45.68 9.07
N ARG A 152 23.13 44.97 8.54
CA ARG A 152 22.48 43.85 9.23
C ARG A 152 22.82 42.55 8.53
N GLY A 153 23.36 41.61 9.30
CA GLY A 153 23.58 40.23 8.89
C GLY A 153 22.61 39.30 9.62
N ALA A 154 22.01 38.36 8.91
CA ALA A 154 21.23 37.27 9.50
C ALA A 154 21.87 35.93 9.11
N ILE A 155 21.94 35.00 10.06
CA ILE A 155 22.38 33.62 9.81
C ILE A 155 21.13 32.79 9.63
N GLU A 156 21.04 32.10 8.50
CA GLU A 156 19.97 31.14 8.23
C GLU A 156 20.59 29.75 8.14
N ALA A 157 20.21 28.89 9.08
CA ALA A 157 20.59 27.49 9.11
C ALA A 157 19.32 26.66 9.28
N LEU A 158 18.95 25.95 8.22
CA LEU A 158 17.79 25.07 8.19
C LEU A 158 18.24 23.68 7.75
N GLN A 159 17.94 22.70 8.58
CA GLN A 159 18.02 21.30 8.22
C GLN A 159 16.63 20.71 8.37
N GLU A 160 16.08 20.19 7.28
CA GLU A 160 14.77 19.58 7.21
C GLU A 160 14.91 18.15 6.69
N ARG A 161 14.23 17.22 7.34
CA ARG A 161 14.13 15.83 6.94
C ARG A 161 12.67 15.41 6.97
N GLY A 162 12.16 14.97 5.82
CA GLY A 162 10.81 14.47 5.67
C GLY A 162 10.85 13.04 5.16
N ASP A 163 10.25 12.11 5.90
CA ASP A 163 10.10 10.72 5.51
C ASP A 163 8.60 10.39 5.49
N ALA A 164 8.11 9.81 4.40
CA ALA A 164 6.72 9.42 4.24
C ALA A 164 6.64 8.03 3.60
N GLU A 165 5.81 7.16 4.17
CA GLU A 165 5.58 5.81 3.68
C GLU A 165 4.08 5.58 3.48
N ILE A 166 3.72 5.02 2.32
CA ILE A 166 2.34 4.68 1.96
C ILE A 166 2.30 3.18 1.65
N LEU A 167 1.48 2.45 2.41
CA LEU A 167 1.20 1.03 2.21
C LEU A 167 -0.23 0.84 1.71
N SER A 168 -0.41 0.08 0.64
CA SER A 168 -1.73 -0.30 0.14
C SER A 168 -1.75 -1.76 -0.27
N SER A 169 -2.71 -2.53 0.26
CA SER A 169 -2.81 -3.97 0.03
C SER A 169 -4.16 -4.40 -0.61
N PRO A 170 -4.47 -4.01 -1.85
CA PRO A 170 -5.73 -4.42 -2.47
C PRO A 170 -5.69 -5.88 -2.94
N SER A 171 -6.85 -6.52 -2.95
CA SER A 171 -7.03 -7.90 -3.42
C SER A 171 -8.23 -8.04 -4.34
N VAL A 172 -8.19 -8.99 -5.28
CA VAL A 172 -9.31 -9.32 -6.17
C VAL A 172 -9.44 -10.81 -6.40
N LEU A 173 -10.68 -11.31 -6.43
CA LEU A 173 -11.01 -12.66 -6.84
C LEU A 173 -11.44 -12.64 -8.31
N VAL A 174 -10.83 -13.46 -9.15
CA VAL A 174 -11.10 -13.50 -10.59
C VAL A 174 -11.13 -14.94 -11.11
N LEU A 175 -11.92 -15.18 -12.16
CA LEU A 175 -11.94 -16.46 -12.85
C LEU A 175 -10.69 -16.63 -13.73
N ASN A 176 -10.28 -17.87 -13.93
CA ASN A 176 -9.21 -18.21 -14.87
C ASN A 176 -9.48 -17.61 -16.27
N ASP A 177 -8.45 -17.05 -16.91
CA ASP A 177 -8.48 -16.38 -18.21
C ASP A 177 -9.38 -15.13 -18.32
N ARG A 178 -9.97 -14.65 -17.21
CA ARG A 178 -10.77 -13.42 -17.16
C ARG A 178 -9.96 -12.23 -16.66
N GLN A 179 -10.26 -11.04 -17.19
CA GLN A 179 -9.63 -9.81 -16.77
C GLN A 179 -10.27 -9.30 -15.47
N ALA A 180 -9.44 -8.85 -14.53
CA ALA A 180 -9.85 -8.08 -13.37
C ALA A 180 -9.22 -6.69 -13.39
N ARG A 181 -9.89 -5.73 -12.76
CA ARG A 181 -9.43 -4.36 -12.62
C ARG A 181 -9.64 -3.90 -11.19
N ILE A 182 -8.57 -3.45 -10.56
CA ILE A 182 -8.58 -2.80 -9.25
C ILE A 182 -8.28 -1.31 -9.49
N GLN A 183 -9.06 -0.42 -8.88
CA GLN A 183 -8.79 1.01 -8.87
C GLN A 183 -8.97 1.54 -7.46
N VAL A 184 -7.89 2.05 -6.88
CA VAL A 184 -7.88 2.66 -5.54
C VAL A 184 -7.31 4.06 -5.67
N GLY A 185 -8.03 5.08 -5.20
CA GLY A 185 -7.55 6.44 -5.34
C GLY A 185 -8.63 7.50 -5.15
N ARG A 186 -8.32 8.72 -5.61
CA ARG A 186 -9.20 9.90 -5.50
C ARG A 186 -9.39 10.53 -6.87
N GLN A 187 -10.44 11.34 -7.04
CA GLN A 187 -10.69 12.08 -8.26
C GLN A 187 -10.40 13.57 -8.04
N ILE A 188 -9.60 14.18 -8.92
CA ILE A 188 -9.31 15.62 -8.87
C ILE A 188 -10.26 16.35 -9.83
N PRO A 189 -11.04 17.33 -9.35
CA PRO A 189 -11.82 18.20 -10.22
C PRO A 189 -10.91 19.22 -10.90
N VAL A 190 -11.01 19.34 -12.22
CA VAL A 190 -10.30 20.33 -13.04
C VAL A 190 -11.34 21.16 -13.80
N SER A 191 -11.27 22.48 -13.71
CA SER A 191 -12.16 23.33 -14.52
C SER A 191 -11.71 23.32 -15.98
N ARG A 192 -12.64 22.97 -16.87
CA ARG A 192 -12.46 23.03 -18.30
C ARG A 192 -13.33 24.14 -18.86
N THR A 193 -12.70 25.18 -19.39
CA THR A 193 -13.42 26.22 -20.12
C THR A 193 -13.41 25.86 -21.60
N THR A 194 -14.58 25.60 -22.17
CA THR A 194 -14.74 25.42 -23.62
C THR A 194 -15.41 26.66 -24.19
N THR A 195 -14.85 27.25 -25.24
CA THR A 195 -15.47 28.37 -25.94
C THR A 195 -16.00 27.85 -27.27
N PRO A 196 -17.31 27.53 -27.39
CA PRO A 196 -17.90 27.14 -28.67
C PRO A 196 -17.84 28.31 -29.66
N ALA A 197 -18.00 28.02 -30.95
CA ALA A 197 -17.96 29.01 -32.04
C ALA A 197 -18.96 30.19 -31.87
N ALA A 198 -19.96 30.06 -30.99
CA ALA A 198 -20.92 31.11 -30.63
C ALA A 198 -20.39 32.14 -29.60
N GLY A 199 -19.13 32.05 -29.16
CA GLY A 199 -18.45 33.10 -28.39
C GLY A 199 -18.72 33.13 -26.88
N VAL A 200 -19.55 32.23 -26.34
CA VAL A 200 -19.82 32.13 -24.89
C VAL A 200 -18.95 31.04 -24.27
N ALA A 201 -18.06 31.40 -23.34
CA ALA A 201 -17.24 30.44 -22.61
C ALA A 201 -18.11 29.60 -21.65
N LEU A 202 -18.22 28.30 -21.91
CA LEU A 202 -18.85 27.31 -21.04
C LEU A 202 -17.79 26.77 -20.08
N LYS A 203 -17.95 27.02 -18.78
CA LYS A 203 -17.14 26.40 -17.73
C LYS A 203 -17.77 25.06 -17.34
N GLY A 204 -17.05 23.97 -17.56
CA GLY A 204 -17.35 22.64 -17.05
C GLY A 204 -16.34 22.21 -15.99
N VAL A 205 -16.67 21.17 -15.22
CA VAL A 205 -15.74 20.50 -14.30
C VAL A 205 -15.54 19.08 -14.80
N GLU A 206 -14.29 18.69 -15.02
CA GLU A 206 -13.88 17.35 -15.44
C GLU A 206 -13.12 16.67 -14.29
N TYR A 207 -13.43 15.41 -14.01
CA TYR A 207 -12.82 14.67 -12.91
C TYR A 207 -11.74 13.73 -13.44
N PHE A 208 -10.51 13.88 -12.96
CA PHE A 208 -9.38 13.02 -13.32
C PHE A 208 -9.10 12.05 -12.18
N PRO A 209 -9.22 10.72 -12.38
CA PRO A 209 -8.86 9.75 -11.36
C PRO A 209 -7.34 9.67 -11.20
N ILE A 210 -6.87 9.72 -9.96
CA ILE A 210 -5.48 9.46 -9.57
C ILE A 210 -5.44 8.37 -8.50
N GLY A 211 -4.32 7.67 -8.37
CA GLY A 211 -4.13 6.56 -7.45
C GLY A 211 -3.55 5.34 -8.15
N ILE A 212 -3.83 4.17 -7.62
CA ILE A 212 -3.34 2.88 -8.12
C ILE A 212 -4.42 2.24 -8.98
N VAL A 213 -4.07 1.89 -10.21
CA VAL A 213 -4.89 1.07 -11.11
C VAL A 213 -4.11 -0.18 -11.46
N LEU A 214 -4.68 -1.34 -11.19
CA LEU A 214 -4.11 -2.63 -11.53
C LEU A 214 -5.08 -3.38 -12.46
N ASN A 215 -4.67 -3.57 -13.71
CA ASN A 215 -5.34 -4.42 -14.67
C ASN A 215 -4.59 -5.74 -14.75
N LEU A 216 -5.30 -6.83 -14.55
CA LEU A 216 -4.68 -8.15 -14.51
C LEU A 216 -5.52 -9.19 -15.24
N ARG A 217 -4.85 -10.19 -15.82
CA ARG A 217 -5.48 -11.35 -16.44
C ARG A 217 -4.67 -12.60 -16.10
N PRO A 218 -5.08 -13.39 -15.10
CA PRO A 218 -4.39 -14.60 -14.73
C PRO A 218 -4.84 -15.79 -15.58
N ARG A 219 -3.91 -16.71 -15.77
CA ARG A 219 -4.08 -17.97 -16.46
C ARG A 219 -3.35 -19.07 -15.70
N MET A 220 -4.08 -20.04 -15.18
CA MET A 220 -3.53 -21.18 -14.49
C MET A 220 -2.94 -22.20 -15.48
N ASN A 221 -1.87 -22.88 -15.08
CA ASN A 221 -1.39 -24.05 -15.81
C ASN A 221 -2.31 -25.28 -15.59
N ARG A 222 -2.08 -26.36 -16.34
CA ARG A 222 -2.89 -27.60 -16.24
C ARG A 222 -2.72 -28.33 -14.90
N GLU A 223 -1.55 -28.18 -14.28
CA GLU A 223 -1.15 -28.88 -13.04
C GLU A 223 -1.59 -28.15 -11.77
N ARG A 224 -2.21 -26.97 -11.89
CA ARG A 224 -2.66 -26.09 -10.79
C ARG A 224 -1.53 -25.68 -9.83
N SER A 225 -0.30 -25.59 -10.34
CA SER A 225 0.88 -25.25 -9.55
C SER A 225 1.41 -23.84 -9.81
N GLU A 226 1.08 -23.26 -10.97
CA GLU A 226 1.59 -21.96 -11.39
C GLU A 226 0.51 -21.14 -12.08
N VAL A 227 0.62 -19.83 -11.93
CA VAL A 227 -0.24 -18.83 -12.54
C VAL A 227 0.60 -17.94 -13.44
N THR A 228 0.19 -17.87 -14.71
CA THR A 228 0.71 -16.91 -15.68
C THR A 228 -0.17 -15.68 -15.67
N MET A 229 0.39 -14.48 -15.53
CA MET A 229 -0.37 -13.24 -15.41
C MET A 229 0.11 -12.22 -16.42
N GLN A 230 -0.85 -11.65 -17.17
CA GLN A 230 -0.65 -10.39 -17.88
C GLN A 230 -1.05 -9.27 -16.92
N ILE A 231 -0.13 -8.35 -16.66
CA ILE A 231 -0.30 -7.30 -15.65
C ILE A 231 0.03 -5.95 -16.26
N GLU A 232 -0.85 -4.98 -16.02
CA GLU A 232 -0.63 -3.56 -16.26
C GLU A 232 -0.90 -2.83 -14.94
N THR A 233 0.12 -2.19 -14.40
CA THR A 233 0.02 -1.38 -13.19
C THR A 233 0.25 0.07 -13.55
N ILE A 234 -0.65 0.95 -13.13
CA ILE A 234 -0.58 2.39 -13.32
C ILE A 234 -0.67 3.03 -11.93
N ILE A 235 0.31 3.85 -11.58
CA ILE A 235 0.39 4.54 -10.29
C ILE A 235 0.47 6.02 -10.58
N SER A 236 -0.58 6.74 -10.20
CA SER A 236 -0.70 8.18 -10.39
C SER A 236 -0.74 8.90 -9.05
N SER A 237 0.13 9.90 -8.88
CA SER A 237 0.20 10.74 -7.69
C SER A 237 0.14 12.23 -8.08
N ILE A 238 -0.34 13.09 -7.19
CA ILE A 238 -0.25 14.54 -7.41
C ILE A 238 1.16 15.01 -7.06
N SER A 239 1.75 15.86 -7.91
CA SER A 239 3.04 16.47 -7.60
C SER A 239 2.92 17.40 -6.38
N PRO A 240 3.92 17.42 -5.47
CA PRO A 240 3.94 18.33 -4.32
C PRO A 240 3.79 19.81 -4.70
N GLU A 241 4.34 20.22 -5.85
CA GLU A 241 4.25 21.60 -6.37
C GLU A 241 2.80 22.02 -6.68
N SER A 242 1.97 21.05 -7.05
CA SER A 242 0.55 21.23 -7.34
C SER A 242 -0.30 21.10 -6.07
N ALA A 243 0.08 20.23 -5.14
CA ALA A 243 -0.58 20.10 -3.83
C ALA A 243 -0.53 21.41 -3.02
N ALA A 244 0.60 22.12 -3.03
CA ALA A 244 0.75 23.41 -2.34
C ALA A 244 -0.18 24.52 -2.89
N LYS A 245 -0.57 24.44 -4.18
CA LYS A 245 -1.49 25.39 -4.82
C LYS A 245 -2.97 25.05 -4.58
N LEU A 246 -3.29 23.80 -4.22
CA LEU A 246 -4.63 23.38 -3.80
C LEU A 246 -5.01 23.97 -2.44
N GLU A 247 -4.06 24.06 -1.51
CA GLU A 247 -4.33 24.60 -0.16
C GLU A 247 -4.34 26.13 -0.10
N ALA A 248 -3.71 26.80 -1.06
CA ALA A 248 -3.54 28.26 -1.06
C ALA A 248 -4.69 29.07 -1.71
N ASN A 249 -5.63 28.44 -2.43
CA ASN A 249 -6.66 29.16 -3.19
C ASN A 249 -8.09 28.74 -2.83
N SER A 250 -8.68 29.41 -1.85
CA SER A 250 -10.13 29.43 -1.63
C SER A 250 -10.79 30.42 -2.60
N GLY A 251 -11.22 29.97 -3.79
CA GLY A 251 -12.19 30.75 -4.56
C GLY A 251 -12.34 30.48 -6.06
N ASP A 252 -11.30 30.04 -6.78
CA ASP A 252 -11.37 29.92 -8.25
C ASP A 252 -10.76 28.60 -8.75
N ILE A 253 -11.56 27.82 -9.47
CA ILE A 253 -11.28 26.42 -9.89
C ILE A 253 -10.32 26.37 -11.10
N THR A 254 -9.55 27.44 -11.33
CA THR A 254 -8.56 27.51 -12.42
C THR A 254 -7.26 26.82 -11.98
N PHE A 255 -7.37 25.56 -11.58
CA PHE A 255 -6.25 24.75 -11.10
C PHE A 255 -5.97 23.62 -12.08
N SER A 256 -4.72 23.55 -12.56
CA SER A 256 -4.21 22.48 -13.42
C SER A 256 -3.19 21.66 -12.62
N PRO A 257 -3.58 20.52 -12.03
CA PRO A 257 -2.65 19.68 -11.29
C PRO A 257 -1.62 19.07 -12.22
N ILE A 258 -0.36 19.05 -11.79
CA ILE A 258 0.65 18.16 -12.34
C ILE A 258 0.45 16.79 -11.68
N VAL A 259 0.18 15.77 -12.50
CA VAL A 259 0.00 14.39 -12.08
C VAL A 259 1.19 13.58 -12.56
N ASP A 260 1.94 13.01 -11.63
CA ASP A 260 3.00 12.05 -11.93
C ASP A 260 2.36 10.71 -12.23
N ASN A 261 2.72 10.08 -13.34
CA ASN A 261 2.21 8.77 -13.71
C ASN A 261 3.35 7.78 -13.96
N ARG A 262 3.24 6.61 -13.34
CA ARG A 262 4.19 5.51 -13.49
C ARG A 262 3.43 4.28 -13.99
N GLN A 263 3.88 3.69 -15.08
CA GLN A 263 3.21 2.56 -15.71
C GLN A 263 4.20 1.41 -15.92
N VAL A 264 3.77 0.19 -15.57
CA VAL A 264 4.53 -1.04 -15.81
C VAL A 264 3.59 -2.07 -16.44
N GLU A 265 4.02 -2.62 -17.57
CA GLU A 265 3.34 -3.71 -18.26
C GLU A 265 4.26 -4.92 -18.31
N THR A 266 3.78 -6.08 -17.86
CA THR A 266 4.58 -7.29 -17.83
C THR A 266 3.74 -8.54 -18.04
N TYR A 267 4.42 -9.63 -18.40
CA TYR A 267 3.86 -10.95 -18.54
C TYR A 267 4.74 -11.93 -17.79
N VAL A 268 4.23 -12.49 -16.68
CA VAL A 268 5.03 -13.31 -15.77
C VAL A 268 4.36 -14.67 -15.55
N ARG A 269 5.15 -15.67 -15.19
CA ARG A 269 4.66 -16.96 -14.69
C ARG A 269 5.30 -17.21 -13.34
N VAL A 270 4.47 -17.46 -12.33
CA VAL A 270 4.90 -17.63 -10.94
C VAL A 270 4.18 -18.81 -10.32
N ALA A 271 4.80 -19.42 -9.32
CA ALA A 271 4.15 -20.49 -8.57
C ALA A 271 3.00 -19.95 -7.70
N ASP A 272 2.03 -20.81 -7.42
CA ASP A 272 0.94 -20.51 -6.49
C ASP A 272 1.47 -20.10 -5.11
N GLY A 273 0.92 -19.03 -4.54
CA GLY A 273 1.36 -18.49 -3.25
C GLY A 273 2.78 -17.93 -3.20
N THR A 274 3.39 -17.64 -4.35
CA THR A 274 4.73 -17.03 -4.39
C THR A 274 4.63 -15.54 -4.70
N PRO A 275 5.13 -14.65 -3.81
CA PRO A 275 5.13 -13.22 -4.03
C PRO A 275 6.25 -12.88 -5.01
N PHE A 276 6.00 -11.95 -5.92
CA PHE A 276 7.02 -11.47 -6.85
C PHE A 276 6.88 -9.97 -7.07
N ILE A 277 8.01 -9.32 -7.35
CA ILE A 277 8.08 -7.88 -7.60
C ILE A 277 7.91 -7.63 -9.10
N ILE A 278 6.94 -6.81 -9.48
CA ILE A 278 6.73 -6.42 -10.89
C ILE A 278 7.71 -5.33 -11.31
N GLY A 279 8.02 -4.41 -10.39
CA GLY A 279 8.92 -3.30 -10.65
C GLY A 279 9.22 -2.49 -9.39
N GLY A 280 10.46 -2.02 -9.31
CA GLY A 280 10.91 -0.97 -8.38
C GLY A 280 11.18 0.30 -9.19
N LEU A 281 10.37 1.33 -8.96
CA LEU A 281 10.49 2.62 -9.63
C LEU A 281 11.16 3.59 -8.67
N LEU A 282 12.46 3.79 -8.83
CA LEU A 282 13.26 4.73 -8.05
C LEU A 282 13.46 6.03 -8.83
N SER A 283 13.05 7.14 -8.24
CA SER A 283 13.34 8.50 -8.71
C SER A 283 14.21 9.17 -7.66
N THR A 284 15.37 9.68 -8.08
CA THR A 284 16.24 10.50 -7.23
C THR A 284 16.42 11.85 -7.88
N VAL A 285 16.19 12.92 -7.13
CA VAL A 285 16.39 14.30 -7.54
C VAL A 285 17.40 14.93 -6.59
N ASP A 286 18.58 15.22 -7.11
CA ASP A 286 19.62 15.94 -6.39
C ASP A 286 19.69 17.37 -6.92
N GLN A 287 19.37 18.34 -6.06
CA GLN A 287 19.44 19.75 -6.40
C GLN A 287 20.43 20.46 -5.49
N GLN A 288 21.49 20.98 -6.09
CA GLN A 288 22.48 21.80 -5.40
C GLN A 288 22.44 23.22 -5.95
N ALA A 289 22.20 24.18 -5.08
CA ALA A 289 22.23 25.59 -5.39
C ALA A 289 23.23 26.29 -4.46
N ARG A 290 24.32 26.79 -5.04
CA ARG A 290 25.28 27.63 -4.35
C ARG A 290 25.16 29.05 -4.88
N ILE A 291 24.92 29.99 -3.98
CA ILE A 291 24.92 31.43 -4.30
C ILE A 291 26.02 32.07 -3.47
N SER A 292 26.86 32.88 -4.09
CA SER A 292 27.97 33.52 -3.39
C SER A 292 28.22 34.93 -3.93
N LEU A 293 28.74 35.81 -3.07
CA LEU A 293 29.17 37.13 -3.47
C LEU A 293 30.55 37.03 -4.14
N PRO A 294 30.72 37.42 -5.41
CA PRO A 294 32.03 37.41 -6.07
C PRO A 294 33.04 38.30 -5.31
N LEU A 295 34.33 37.94 -5.37
CA LEU A 295 35.47 38.50 -4.60
C LEU A 295 35.52 38.16 -3.10
N PHE A 296 34.40 38.22 -2.37
CA PHE A 296 34.40 37.98 -0.93
C PHE A 296 34.27 36.50 -0.57
N SER A 297 33.68 35.69 -1.45
CA SER A 297 33.52 34.24 -1.23
C SER A 297 34.84 33.46 -1.27
N SER A 298 35.89 34.00 -1.90
CA SER A 298 37.19 33.33 -2.04
C SER A 298 38.18 33.62 -0.91
N ILE A 299 37.83 34.49 0.05
CA ILE A 299 38.71 34.80 1.18
C ILE A 299 38.75 33.58 2.13
N PRO A 300 39.94 33.02 2.45
CA PRO A 300 40.05 31.93 3.42
C PRO A 300 39.52 32.35 4.80
N LEU A 301 38.98 31.40 5.57
CA LEU A 301 38.24 31.57 6.83
C LEU A 301 36.88 32.28 6.74
N ILE A 302 36.77 33.44 6.07
CA ILE A 302 35.55 34.28 6.12
C ILE A 302 34.65 34.15 4.89
N GLY A 303 35.11 33.54 3.80
CA GLY A 303 34.35 33.43 2.55
C GLY A 303 33.02 32.67 2.68
N ARG A 304 32.90 31.78 3.68
CA ARG A 304 31.64 31.09 4.02
C ARG A 304 30.55 32.03 4.53
N LEU A 305 30.92 33.16 5.14
CA LEU A 305 29.96 34.18 5.55
C LEU A 305 29.33 34.86 4.32
N PHE A 306 29.96 34.80 3.14
CA PHE A 306 29.45 35.43 1.92
C PHE A 306 28.87 34.42 0.92
N THR A 307 28.53 33.22 1.41
CA THR A 307 28.00 32.12 0.61
C THR A 307 26.72 31.57 1.26
N ARG A 308 25.79 31.12 0.42
CA ARG A 308 24.62 30.34 0.81
C ARG A 308 24.61 29.05 -0.02
N ASP A 309 24.66 27.92 0.68
CA ASP A 309 24.64 26.58 0.12
C ASP A 309 23.30 25.94 0.47
N ARG A 310 22.55 25.56 -0.57
CA ARG A 310 21.33 24.76 -0.44
C ARG A 310 21.51 23.45 -1.17
N VAL A 311 21.37 22.36 -0.43
CA VAL A 311 21.46 21.00 -0.94
C VAL A 311 20.14 20.30 -0.61
N GLU A 312 19.45 19.86 -1.64
CA GLU A 312 18.16 19.19 -1.56
C GLU A 312 18.29 17.82 -2.23
N HIS A 313 18.06 16.78 -1.44
CA HIS A 313 18.07 15.38 -1.88
C HIS A 313 16.67 14.83 -1.71
N GLU A 314 16.03 14.47 -2.82
CA GLU A 314 14.72 13.85 -2.82
C GLU A 314 14.79 12.47 -3.45
N ARG A 315 14.30 11.46 -2.73
CA ARG A 315 14.25 10.07 -3.17
C ARG A 315 12.82 9.56 -3.05
N ARG A 316 12.26 9.11 -4.17
CA ARG A 316 10.93 8.50 -4.23
C ARG A 316 11.05 7.09 -4.81
N GLU A 317 10.60 6.10 -4.07
CA GLU A 317 10.70 4.70 -4.44
C GLU A 317 9.32 4.04 -4.38
N VAL A 318 8.90 3.38 -5.45
CA VAL A 318 7.64 2.66 -5.51
C VAL A 318 7.89 1.19 -5.83
N ILE A 319 7.43 0.30 -4.96
CA ILE A 319 7.57 -1.15 -5.08
C ILE A 319 6.17 -1.75 -5.19
N VAL A 320 5.96 -2.59 -6.21
CA VAL A 320 4.72 -3.34 -6.41
C VAL A 320 5.01 -4.83 -6.33
N VAL A 321 4.44 -5.48 -5.33
CA VAL A 321 4.49 -6.93 -5.14
C VAL A 321 3.13 -7.51 -5.48
N LEU A 322 3.08 -8.59 -6.25
CA LEU A 322 1.86 -9.37 -6.44
C LEU A 322 2.04 -10.79 -5.97
N THR A 323 0.92 -11.37 -5.57
CA THR A 323 0.86 -12.72 -5.04
C THR A 323 -0.43 -13.40 -5.51
N PRO A 324 -0.35 -14.44 -6.37
CA PRO A 324 -1.51 -15.20 -6.78
C PRO A 324 -1.81 -16.38 -5.84
N HIS A 325 -3.09 -16.68 -5.65
CA HIS A 325 -3.60 -17.82 -4.88
C HIS A 325 -4.67 -18.56 -5.67
N ILE A 326 -4.47 -19.84 -5.92
CA ILE A 326 -5.42 -20.71 -6.59
C ILE A 326 -6.48 -21.19 -5.59
N VAL A 327 -7.75 -20.95 -5.88
CA VAL A 327 -8.86 -21.41 -5.03
C VAL A 327 -9.29 -22.83 -5.44
N PRO A 328 -9.24 -23.83 -4.53
CA PRO A 328 -9.72 -25.18 -4.83
C PRO A 328 -11.25 -25.23 -4.94
N VAL A 329 -11.75 -26.04 -5.86
CA VAL A 329 -13.18 -26.12 -6.24
C VAL A 329 -14.00 -26.90 -5.19
N GLU A 330 -13.34 -27.71 -4.37
CA GLU A 330 -13.96 -28.59 -3.38
C GLU A 330 -14.49 -27.84 -2.14
N ALA A 331 -14.08 -26.58 -1.94
CA ALA A 331 -14.54 -25.73 -0.84
C ALA A 331 -15.92 -25.13 -1.14
N ARG A 332 -17.00 -25.91 -0.91
CA ARG A 332 -18.40 -25.47 -1.06
C ARG A 332 -18.85 -24.39 -0.07
N SER A 333 -17.97 -23.93 0.83
CA SER A 333 -18.22 -22.85 1.79
C SER A 333 -17.22 -21.70 1.59
N PHE A 334 -17.31 -21.00 0.45
CA PHE A 334 -16.60 -19.74 0.26
C PHE A 334 -17.50 -18.60 0.77
N SER A 335 -17.41 -18.29 2.06
CA SER A 335 -17.95 -17.04 2.60
C SER A 335 -16.98 -15.91 2.26
N TYR A 336 -17.44 -14.85 1.59
CA TYR A 336 -16.65 -13.65 1.27
C TYR A 336 -16.21 -12.88 2.54
N LEU A 337 -16.83 -13.19 3.68
CA LEU A 337 -16.15 -13.04 4.96
C LEU A 337 -15.26 -14.26 5.10
N ILE A 338 -14.03 -14.16 4.61
CA ILE A 338 -13.02 -15.16 4.97
C ILE A 338 -13.07 -15.20 6.50
N PRO A 339 -13.40 -16.35 7.14
CA PRO A 339 -13.22 -16.44 8.57
C PRO A 339 -11.78 -16.02 8.79
N LYS A 340 -11.55 -15.02 9.63
CA LYS A 340 -10.19 -14.52 9.92
C LYS A 340 -9.27 -15.61 10.50
N ASP A 341 -9.77 -16.84 10.60
CA ASP A 341 -9.22 -18.01 11.25
C ASP A 341 -9.14 -19.23 10.27
N SER A 342 -9.24 -19.03 8.95
CA SER A 342 -9.07 -20.12 7.97
C SER A 342 -7.59 -20.50 7.77
N GLU A 343 -7.27 -21.79 7.75
CA GLU A 343 -5.91 -22.30 7.51
C GLU A 343 -5.32 -21.90 6.15
N ILE A 344 -6.14 -21.44 5.20
CA ILE A 344 -5.66 -20.87 3.93
C ILE A 344 -4.81 -19.63 4.16
N PHE A 345 -5.04 -18.84 5.22
CA PHE A 345 -4.16 -17.74 5.63
C PHE A 345 -2.86 -18.19 6.29
N ASN A 346 -2.78 -19.45 6.75
CA ASN A 346 -1.57 -20.01 7.34
C ASN A 346 -0.54 -20.45 6.27
N ARG A 347 -0.93 -20.51 4.98
CA ARG A 347 0.00 -20.79 3.86
C ARG A 347 0.86 -19.61 3.43
N PHE A 348 0.65 -18.44 4.02
CA PHE A 348 1.34 -17.21 3.66
C PHE A 348 2.58 -17.01 4.55
N ASP A 349 3.60 -17.85 4.35
CA ASP A 349 4.96 -17.62 4.84
C ASP A 349 5.61 -16.43 4.09
N TYR A 350 5.06 -15.23 4.23
CA TYR A 350 5.74 -13.99 3.87
C TYR A 350 6.48 -13.49 5.09
N THR A 351 7.74 -13.92 5.17
CA THR A 351 8.72 -13.57 6.20
C THR A 351 9.12 -12.10 6.22
N LEU A 352 8.71 -11.31 5.22
CA LEU A 352 9.29 -9.99 4.98
C LEU A 352 8.57 -8.79 5.60
N PHE A 353 7.29 -8.86 6.01
CA PHE A 353 6.58 -7.65 6.49
C PHE A 353 5.43 -7.91 7.50
N ARG A 354 5.67 -8.71 8.56
CA ARG A 354 4.67 -8.88 9.64
C ARG A 354 4.98 -7.95 10.83
N ASN A 355 4.27 -6.83 10.92
CA ASN A 355 4.32 -5.90 12.07
C ASN A 355 3.23 -6.17 13.13
N ALA A 356 2.33 -7.13 12.88
CA ALA A 356 1.26 -7.49 13.80
C ALA A 356 1.00 -8.99 13.76
N TYR A 357 0.77 -9.58 14.94
CA TYR A 357 0.35 -10.97 15.11
C TYR A 357 -1.12 -11.01 15.55
N ARG A 358 -1.92 -11.85 14.91
CA ARG A 358 -3.32 -12.09 15.28
C ARG A 358 -3.38 -13.38 16.09
N VAL A 359 -3.76 -13.28 17.36
CA VAL A 359 -4.04 -14.43 18.22
C VAL A 359 -5.23 -15.21 17.65
N ARG A 360 -5.08 -16.53 17.53
CA ARG A 360 -6.12 -17.44 17.04
C ARG A 360 -6.88 -18.12 18.19
N ASP A 361 -8.06 -18.66 17.90
CA ASP A 361 -8.89 -19.36 18.89
C ASP A 361 -8.23 -20.66 19.39
N ASP A 362 -7.52 -21.38 18.52
CA ASP A 362 -6.75 -22.59 18.86
C ASP A 362 -5.53 -22.31 19.75
N GLU A 363 -5.09 -21.06 19.82
CA GLU A 363 -3.92 -20.63 20.59
C GLU A 363 -4.27 -20.14 22.00
N VAL A 364 -5.54 -19.79 22.22
CA VAL A 364 -6.02 -19.37 23.53
C VAL A 364 -6.45 -20.61 24.30
N TRP A 365 -5.95 -20.80 25.51
CA TRP A 365 -6.43 -21.91 26.33
C TRP A 365 -7.90 -21.70 26.71
N ASP A 366 -8.70 -22.74 26.58
CA ASP A 366 -10.07 -22.73 27.10
C ASP A 366 -10.04 -22.74 28.63
N LEU A 367 -10.31 -21.59 29.27
CA LEU A 367 -10.34 -21.44 30.72
C LEU A 367 -11.73 -21.72 31.33
N LYS A 368 -12.71 -22.17 30.55
CA LYS A 368 -14.07 -22.45 31.07
C LYS A 368 -14.05 -23.45 32.20
N PHE A 369 -13.18 -24.46 32.16
CA PHE A 369 -13.08 -25.46 33.25
C PHE A 369 -12.75 -24.83 34.61
N ILE A 370 -12.03 -23.70 34.64
CA ILE A 370 -11.70 -22.98 35.88
C ILE A 370 -12.94 -22.26 36.41
N GLN A 371 -13.67 -21.56 35.53
CA GLN A 371 -14.93 -20.89 35.87
C GLN A 371 -16.03 -21.89 36.28
N GLU A 372 -15.98 -23.08 35.71
CA GLU A 372 -16.91 -24.16 36.02
C GLU A 372 -16.52 -24.98 37.26
N SER A 373 -15.32 -24.77 37.78
CA SER A 373 -14.82 -25.47 38.97
C SER A 373 -15.77 -25.29 40.16
N PRO A 374 -16.26 -26.40 40.76
CA PRO A 374 -17.08 -26.33 41.96
C PRO A 374 -16.41 -25.60 43.12
N VAL A 375 -15.07 -25.63 43.16
CA VAL A 375 -14.26 -24.96 44.19
C VAL A 375 -14.33 -23.46 44.03
N LEU A 376 -14.09 -22.94 42.82
CA LEU A 376 -14.12 -21.49 42.57
C LEU A 376 -15.53 -20.93 42.75
N ARG A 377 -16.55 -21.64 42.26
CA ARG A 377 -17.96 -21.27 42.50
C ARG A 377 -18.28 -21.22 43.99
N GLY A 378 -17.84 -22.23 44.74
CA GLY A 378 -18.03 -22.27 46.20
C GLY A 378 -17.34 -21.10 46.92
N ILE A 379 -16.15 -20.70 46.48
CA ILE A 379 -15.43 -19.53 47.01
C ILE A 379 -16.21 -18.24 46.68
N VAL A 380 -16.60 -18.04 45.42
CA VAL A 380 -17.34 -16.86 44.97
C VAL A 380 -18.70 -16.74 45.68
N THR A 381 -19.41 -17.86 45.89
CA THR A 381 -20.66 -17.87 46.65
C THR A 381 -20.44 -17.45 48.09
N ARG A 382 -19.44 -17.99 48.79
CA ARG A 382 -19.14 -17.59 50.18
C ARG A 382 -18.74 -16.12 50.28
N ILE A 383 -17.93 -15.63 49.33
CA ILE A 383 -17.54 -14.22 49.28
C ILE A 383 -18.77 -13.35 49.06
N ARG A 384 -19.69 -13.76 48.16
CA ARG A 384 -20.94 -13.05 47.90
C ARG A 384 -21.83 -13.00 49.15
N ASP A 385 -22.02 -14.12 49.82
CA ASP A 385 -22.84 -14.21 51.04
C ASP A 385 -22.26 -13.30 52.14
N HIS A 386 -20.94 -13.33 52.35
CA HIS A 386 -20.30 -12.43 53.33
C HIS A 386 -20.30 -10.95 52.92
N ALA A 387 -20.25 -10.67 51.62
CA ALA A 387 -20.31 -9.31 51.08
C ALA A 387 -21.73 -8.72 51.11
N GLU A 388 -22.76 -9.50 51.45
CA GLU A 388 -24.09 -8.98 51.82
C GLU A 388 -24.11 -8.42 53.24
N ASP A 389 -23.36 -9.05 54.15
CA ASP A 389 -23.24 -8.62 55.55
C ASP A 389 -22.21 -7.49 55.75
N ASP A 390 -21.08 -7.52 55.03
CA ASP A 390 -20.02 -6.52 55.08
C ASP A 390 -19.79 -5.83 53.72
N VAL A 391 -20.33 -4.62 53.59
CA VAL A 391 -20.24 -3.80 52.37
C VAL A 391 -18.81 -3.37 52.05
N THR A 392 -17.90 -3.34 53.04
CA THR A 392 -16.51 -2.92 52.81
C THR A 392 -15.71 -3.95 52.02
N MET A 393 -16.05 -5.24 52.14
CA MET A 393 -15.40 -6.33 51.40
C MET A 393 -15.61 -6.22 49.88
N ARG A 394 -16.70 -5.60 49.42
CA ARG A 394 -16.95 -5.40 47.98
C ARG A 394 -15.90 -4.51 47.31
N ARG A 395 -15.14 -3.74 48.09
CA ARG A 395 -14.17 -2.75 47.58
C ARG A 395 -12.72 -3.13 47.88
N GLN A 396 -12.48 -4.19 48.64
CA GLN A 396 -11.15 -4.59 49.04
C GLN A 396 -10.68 -5.81 48.23
N GLU A 397 -9.45 -5.75 47.73
CA GLU A 397 -8.80 -6.93 47.12
C GLU A 397 -8.44 -7.97 48.20
N PRO A 398 -8.59 -9.28 47.93
CA PRO A 398 -8.89 -9.89 46.62
C PRO A 398 -10.41 -10.07 46.35
N PHE A 399 -11.30 -9.68 47.26
CA PHE A 399 -12.72 -10.00 47.16
C PHE A 399 -13.42 -9.24 46.00
N ALA A 400 -13.02 -8.00 45.77
CA ALA A 400 -13.51 -7.20 44.65
C ALA A 400 -13.26 -7.87 43.30
N SER A 401 -12.06 -8.42 43.07
CA SER A 401 -11.72 -9.11 41.83
C SER A 401 -12.49 -10.43 41.63
N PHE A 402 -12.67 -11.23 42.69
CA PHE A 402 -13.51 -12.43 42.63
C PHE A 402 -14.98 -12.12 42.31
N LEU A 403 -15.54 -11.05 42.87
CA LEU A 403 -16.92 -10.62 42.63
C LEU A 403 -17.11 -10.03 41.22
N ALA A 404 -16.06 -9.46 40.63
CA ALA A 404 -16.04 -8.99 39.24
C ALA A 404 -15.92 -10.13 38.21
N GLY A 405 -15.67 -11.37 38.67
CA GLY A 405 -15.55 -12.55 37.81
C GLY A 405 -14.12 -12.85 37.35
N ASN A 406 -13.11 -12.19 37.92
CA ASN A 406 -11.71 -12.45 37.60
C ASN A 406 -11.27 -13.80 38.17
N ILE A 407 -10.34 -14.45 37.47
CA ILE A 407 -9.79 -15.73 37.91
C ILE A 407 -8.53 -15.46 38.76
N PRO A 408 -8.34 -16.14 39.90
CA PRO A 408 -7.12 -15.98 40.68
C PRO A 408 -5.90 -16.41 39.85
N GLY A 409 -4.92 -15.52 39.71
CA GLY A 409 -3.71 -15.77 38.92
C GLY A 409 -3.91 -15.63 37.40
N GLU A 410 -5.00 -15.00 36.94
CA GLU A 410 -5.28 -14.75 35.53
C GLU A 410 -4.11 -14.09 34.78
N ASP A 411 -3.43 -13.12 35.38
CA ASP A 411 -2.25 -12.47 34.78
C ASP A 411 -1.12 -13.49 34.45
N VAL A 412 -0.89 -14.46 35.34
CA VAL A 412 0.11 -15.51 35.10
C VAL A 412 -0.31 -16.42 33.96
N LEU A 413 -1.60 -16.77 33.89
CA LEU A 413 -2.15 -17.59 32.80
C LEU A 413 -2.04 -16.85 31.46
N VAL A 414 -2.44 -15.59 31.39
CA VAL A 414 -2.36 -14.75 30.19
C VAL A 414 -0.90 -14.59 29.74
N ARG A 415 0.03 -14.30 30.66
CA ARG A 415 1.46 -14.21 30.33
C ARG A 415 2.02 -15.52 29.80
N THR A 416 1.58 -16.65 30.33
CA THR A 416 2.04 -17.97 29.87
C THR A 416 1.47 -18.30 28.49
N MET A 417 0.18 -18.01 28.24
CA MET A 417 -0.40 -18.13 26.89
C MET A 417 0.34 -17.26 25.87
N LEU A 418 0.62 -16.01 26.21
CA LEU A 418 1.40 -15.11 25.34
C LEU A 418 2.81 -15.63 25.09
N LYS A 419 3.47 -16.18 26.11
CA LYS A 419 4.79 -16.80 25.98
C LYS A 419 4.75 -17.99 25.02
N ASP A 420 3.74 -18.85 25.12
CA ASP A 420 3.61 -20.03 24.26
C ASP A 420 3.31 -19.63 22.81
N ILE A 421 2.44 -18.62 22.61
CA ILE A 421 2.18 -18.03 21.29
C ILE A 421 3.47 -17.48 20.67
N VAL A 422 4.22 -16.67 21.42
CA VAL A 422 5.48 -16.07 20.93
C VAL A 422 6.54 -17.16 20.69
N GLY A 423 6.58 -18.19 21.52
CA GLY A 423 7.48 -19.34 21.38
C GLY A 423 7.21 -20.13 20.09
N ASN A 424 5.94 -20.41 19.80
CA ASN A 424 5.53 -21.11 18.58
C ASN A 424 5.80 -20.32 17.29
N LEU A 425 5.99 -19.01 17.39
CA LEU A 425 6.32 -18.15 16.25
C LEU A 425 7.82 -18.10 15.92
N GLU A 426 8.66 -18.80 16.69
CA GLU A 426 10.11 -18.87 16.50
C GLU A 426 10.79 -17.48 16.46
N TYR A 427 10.13 -16.41 16.95
CA TYR A 427 10.71 -15.06 17.01
C TYR A 427 12.03 -15.06 17.79
N GLY A 428 12.15 -15.93 18.79
CA GLY A 428 13.36 -16.11 19.61
C GLY A 428 14.56 -16.69 18.86
N GLU A 429 14.38 -17.45 17.77
CA GLU A 429 15.52 -17.92 16.96
C GLU A 429 16.21 -16.78 16.21
N LYS A 430 15.48 -15.70 15.92
CA LYS A 430 16.00 -14.54 15.19
C LYS A 430 16.62 -13.47 16.09
N VAL A 431 16.45 -13.57 17.42
CA VAL A 431 17.04 -12.63 18.38
C VAL A 431 18.35 -13.21 18.91
N ASP A 432 19.46 -12.76 18.32
CA ASP A 432 20.80 -13.03 18.84
C ASP A 432 20.97 -12.33 20.20
N ILE A 433 20.83 -13.10 21.29
CA ILE A 433 20.92 -12.61 22.68
C ILE A 433 22.27 -11.90 22.93
N GLY A 434 23.31 -12.26 22.19
CA GLY A 434 24.62 -11.59 22.24
C GLY A 434 24.61 -10.16 21.69
N LYS A 435 23.58 -9.76 20.95
CA LYS A 435 23.41 -8.43 20.36
C LYS A 435 22.33 -7.58 21.03
N VAL A 436 21.63 -8.13 22.03
CA VAL A 436 20.65 -7.37 22.81
C VAL A 436 21.40 -6.62 23.90
N PHE A 437 21.23 -5.30 23.97
CA PHE A 437 21.75 -4.48 25.06
C PHE A 437 20.60 -3.86 25.86
N PHE A 438 20.83 -3.62 27.14
CA PHE A 438 19.92 -2.92 28.05
C PHE A 438 20.69 -1.84 28.80
N PHE A 439 19.98 -0.87 29.37
CA PHE A 439 20.59 0.16 30.19
C PHE A 439 20.46 -0.17 31.67
N GLU A 440 21.58 -0.25 32.36
CA GLU A 440 21.65 -0.39 33.81
C GLU A 440 21.79 1.01 34.43
N ASN A 441 21.04 1.28 35.49
CA ASN A 441 21.14 2.55 36.22
C ASN A 441 22.38 2.48 37.14
N ALA A 442 23.42 3.24 36.79
CA ALA A 442 24.62 3.36 37.60
C ALA A 442 24.43 4.46 38.66
N ASP A 443 25.20 4.35 39.75
CA ASP A 443 25.24 5.38 40.80
C ASP A 443 25.45 6.77 40.17
N ASN A 444 24.54 7.71 40.49
CA ASN A 444 24.40 9.05 39.91
C ASN A 444 23.48 9.20 38.68
N ASN A 445 22.50 8.32 38.48
CA ASN A 445 21.43 8.50 37.48
C ASN A 445 21.96 8.47 36.03
N ASN A 446 23.15 7.89 35.83
CA ASN A 446 23.74 7.65 34.53
C ASN A 446 23.33 6.27 34.03
N LEU A 447 22.96 6.19 32.76
CA LEU A 447 22.64 4.93 32.10
C LEU A 447 23.91 4.35 31.48
N VAL A 448 24.26 3.12 31.86
CA VAL A 448 25.36 2.35 31.27
C VAL A 448 24.76 1.25 30.41
N ASP A 449 25.19 1.11 29.17
CA ASP A 449 24.77 0.03 28.29
C ASP A 449 25.46 -1.29 28.68
N ARG A 450 24.68 -2.36 28.74
CA ARG A 450 25.17 -3.71 29.06
C ARG A 450 24.55 -4.72 28.11
N MET A 451 25.38 -5.63 27.61
CA MET A 451 24.91 -6.73 26.75
C MET A 451 24.18 -7.78 27.59
N LEU A 452 22.98 -8.15 27.16
CA LEU A 452 22.13 -9.14 27.83
C LEU A 452 22.79 -10.52 27.87
N GLY A 453 23.46 -10.93 26.79
CA GLY A 453 24.22 -12.19 26.77
C GLY A 453 25.30 -12.27 27.84
N GLY A 454 26.01 -11.16 28.11
CA GLY A 454 27.00 -11.10 29.18
C GLY A 454 26.38 -11.20 30.58
N ALA A 455 25.28 -10.48 30.81
CA ALA A 455 24.55 -10.52 32.08
C ALA A 455 23.91 -11.88 32.36
N LEU A 456 23.38 -12.56 31.33
CA LEU A 456 22.86 -13.92 31.44
C LEU A 456 23.95 -14.93 31.82
N GLY A 457 25.15 -14.80 31.23
CA GLY A 457 26.29 -15.65 31.59
C GLY A 457 26.62 -15.58 33.08
N GLU A 458 26.76 -14.37 33.63
CA GLU A 458 27.04 -14.17 35.07
C GLU A 458 25.94 -14.76 35.98
N VAL A 459 24.67 -14.61 35.58
CA VAL A 459 23.52 -15.08 36.38
C VAL A 459 23.39 -16.60 36.32
N LEU A 460 23.63 -17.22 35.16
CA LEU A 460 23.54 -18.67 34.97
C LEU A 460 24.68 -19.44 35.65
N GLU A 461 25.88 -18.85 35.76
CA GLU A 461 26.99 -19.43 36.52
C GLU A 461 26.74 -19.40 38.03
N THR A 462 25.94 -18.44 38.51
CA THR A 462 25.67 -18.26 39.94
C THR A 462 24.32 -18.86 40.32
N GLY A 463 24.29 -20.15 40.66
CA GLY A 463 23.06 -20.84 41.08
C GLY A 463 22.28 -20.08 42.16
N GLY A 464 20.97 -19.92 41.96
CA GLY A 464 20.06 -19.27 42.91
C GLY A 464 19.83 -17.76 42.69
N ARG A 465 20.37 -17.18 41.62
CA ARG A 465 20.06 -15.80 41.19
C ARG A 465 19.10 -15.80 40.00
N GLY A 466 18.22 -14.81 39.96
CA GLY A 466 17.31 -14.56 38.83
C GLY A 466 17.54 -13.15 38.28
N LEU A 467 17.50 -13.01 36.95
CA LEU A 467 17.55 -11.72 36.29
C LEU A 467 16.11 -11.24 36.07
N VAL A 468 15.78 -10.05 36.58
CA VAL A 468 14.49 -9.39 36.33
C VAL A 468 14.76 -8.17 35.45
N LEU A 469 14.31 -8.23 34.21
CA LEU A 469 14.30 -7.09 33.30
C LEU A 469 12.97 -6.35 33.48
N THR A 470 13.05 -5.06 33.80
CA THR A 470 11.87 -4.19 33.93
C THR A 470 11.95 -3.16 32.81
N TYR A 471 10.86 -3.01 32.05
CA TYR A 471 10.76 -2.02 30.97
C TYR A 471 10.23 -0.68 31.51
#